data_AF-A0A2E0HQI4-F1
#
_entry.id   AF-A0A2E0HQI4-F1
#
_cell.length_a   1.000
_cell.length_b   1.000
_cell.length_c   1.000
_cell.angle_alpha   90.00
_cell.angle_beta   90.00
_cell.angle_gamma   90.00
#
_symmetry.space_group_name_H-M   'P 1'
#
loop_
_entity.id
_entity.type
_entity.pdbx_description
1 polymer ?
#
loop_
_entity_poly.entity_id
_entity_poly.type
_entity_poly.pdbx_seq_one_letter_code
_entity_poly.pdbx_strand_id
1 'polypeptide(L)'
;MDEPAWWPNGIVQTPYDSSFIGEAVTSFGRLKIWDFNPTLELGWWQDSTSKGKFWGEWPEVKVLEVIQTDRSGVLLNLNGTHIARICPFEVGNDISRMVRHEPWNVAISSQSVVVLPSMVWSVDGHDRIIVYPCSNLLSVEESHSMRYKIAETVGQIHASIDQFSTPNTERIWNDRLKEIEAALKTNTLWRAPHSKFTVGLPRLNLDIEAVTLVEGKPMMLPQPRTITEHLLCNQERLPGLATLMALERQWAEFETPTEEGRKQLLDSWLMQAPPSYSKGKALSTLLGGPWVWRYHATLLTLGQAMIFSDDELEKNSIKWLSDVSRLQAHLGILRFWKSGLWGGITGIIVAFFSWQLETLAPTTSALIGSISLFFAIASNQLYWAKDPDPY
;
A
#
# COMPACT_ATOMS: atom_id res chain seq x y z
N MET A 1 31.45 -12.94 -5.70
CA MET A 1 30.16 -13.12 -6.36
C MET A 1 29.22 -12.18 -5.67
N ASP A 2 28.54 -11.33 -6.42
CA ASP A 2 27.56 -10.41 -5.85
C ASP A 2 26.41 -11.23 -5.25
N GLU A 3 25.91 -10.80 -4.10
CA GLU A 3 24.76 -11.44 -3.44
C GLU A 3 23.52 -11.30 -4.34
N PRO A 4 22.61 -12.29 -4.37
CA PRO A 4 21.44 -12.22 -5.24
C PRO A 4 20.52 -11.07 -4.80
N ALA A 5 19.78 -10.47 -5.73
CA ALA A 5 18.95 -9.29 -5.48
C ALA A 5 17.89 -9.47 -4.38
N TRP A 6 17.54 -10.72 -4.06
CA TRP A 6 16.59 -11.08 -3.02
C TRP A 6 17.22 -11.22 -1.63
N TRP A 7 18.55 -11.32 -1.52
CA TRP A 7 19.25 -11.41 -0.24
C TRP A 7 19.35 -10.02 0.41
N PRO A 8 18.99 -9.87 1.69
CA PRO A 8 19.21 -8.62 2.39
C PRO A 8 20.70 -8.41 2.65
N ASN A 9 21.24 -7.27 2.22
CA ASN A 9 22.67 -6.95 2.36
C ASN A 9 22.93 -5.88 3.44
N GLY A 10 21.91 -5.06 3.73
CA GLY A 10 21.93 -3.90 4.64
C GLY A 10 22.71 -4.09 5.92
N ILE A 11 22.18 -4.99 6.75
CA ILE A 11 22.66 -5.27 8.11
C ILE A 11 22.51 -6.78 8.37
N VAL A 12 22.77 -7.60 7.35
CA VAL A 12 22.81 -9.06 7.57
C VAL A 12 24.19 -9.47 8.01
N GLN A 13 24.27 -10.06 9.21
CA GLN A 13 25.53 -10.56 9.78
C GLN A 13 25.99 -11.88 9.13
N THR A 14 25.10 -12.49 8.35
CA THR A 14 25.30 -13.74 7.64
C THR A 14 25.46 -13.46 6.14
N PRO A 15 26.62 -13.73 5.52
CA PRO A 15 26.74 -13.63 4.08
C PRO A 15 25.80 -14.61 3.39
N TYR A 16 25.37 -14.30 2.17
CA TYR A 16 24.59 -15.25 1.39
C TYR A 16 25.37 -16.56 1.18
N ASP A 17 24.75 -17.67 1.55
CA ASP A 17 25.11 -19.02 1.16
C ASP A 17 23.85 -19.66 0.58
N SER A 18 23.93 -20.23 -0.62
CA SER A 18 22.77 -20.87 -1.23
C SER A 18 22.19 -21.94 -0.32
N SER A 19 23.02 -22.69 0.40
CA SER A 19 22.60 -23.71 1.36
C SER A 19 22.14 -23.18 2.73
N PHE A 20 22.08 -21.85 2.91
CA PHE A 20 21.70 -21.26 4.19
C PHE A 20 20.25 -21.57 4.56
N ILE A 21 20.10 -22.18 5.74
CA ILE A 21 18.81 -22.47 6.37
C ILE A 21 18.87 -21.92 7.79
N GLY A 22 17.89 -21.13 8.18
CA GLY A 22 17.83 -20.61 9.55
C GLY A 22 17.30 -19.19 9.62
N GLU A 23 17.79 -18.42 10.58
CA GLU A 23 17.37 -17.04 10.82
C GLU A 23 18.45 -16.06 10.32
N ALA A 24 18.10 -15.25 9.32
CA ALA A 24 18.87 -14.07 8.95
C ALA A 24 18.44 -12.90 9.84
N VAL A 25 19.40 -12.21 10.45
CA VAL A 25 19.15 -11.00 11.25
C VAL A 25 19.32 -9.79 10.34
N THR A 26 18.31 -8.92 10.26
CA THR A 26 18.36 -7.66 9.50
C THR A 26 18.41 -6.45 10.44
N SER A 27 18.43 -5.25 9.86
CA SER A 27 18.31 -3.97 10.57
C SER A 27 17.05 -3.85 11.43
N PHE A 28 15.99 -4.58 11.07
CA PHE A 28 14.65 -4.39 11.63
C PHE A 28 14.07 -5.64 12.31
N GLY A 29 14.75 -6.78 12.25
CA GLY A 29 14.29 -7.99 12.93
C GLY A 29 14.94 -9.25 12.39
N ARG A 30 14.29 -10.40 12.62
CA ARG A 30 14.77 -11.70 12.16
C ARG A 30 13.86 -12.24 11.06
N LEU A 31 14.47 -12.85 10.06
CA LEU A 31 13.78 -13.49 8.94
C LEU A 31 14.17 -14.95 8.89
N LYS A 32 13.16 -15.82 8.88
CA LYS A 32 13.38 -17.25 8.68
C LYS A 32 13.48 -17.55 7.19
N ILE A 33 14.45 -18.38 6.86
CA ILE A 33 14.78 -18.83 5.51
C ILE A 33 14.73 -20.35 5.50
N TRP A 34 14.05 -20.91 4.51
CA TRP A 34 13.94 -22.34 4.29
C TRP A 34 14.80 -22.76 3.09
N ASP A 35 15.11 -24.05 3.00
CA ASP A 35 15.89 -24.61 1.89
C ASP A 35 15.09 -24.63 0.59
N PHE A 36 15.23 -23.59 -0.22
CA PHE A 36 14.49 -23.44 -1.48
C PHE A 36 15.29 -23.92 -2.70
N ASN A 37 16.59 -24.19 -2.60
CA ASN A 37 17.39 -24.60 -3.77
C ASN A 37 16.85 -25.84 -4.49
N PRO A 38 16.36 -26.88 -3.79
CA PRO A 38 15.79 -28.04 -4.46
C PRO A 38 14.67 -27.65 -5.44
N THR A 39 13.92 -26.58 -5.17
CA THR A 39 12.82 -26.14 -6.03
C THR A 39 13.29 -25.47 -7.32
N LEU A 40 14.59 -25.19 -7.45
CA LEU A 40 15.21 -24.70 -8.68
C LEU A 40 15.63 -25.86 -9.61
N GLU A 41 15.51 -27.12 -9.15
CA GLU A 41 15.84 -28.29 -9.93
C GLU A 41 14.57 -28.97 -10.47
N LEU A 42 14.59 -29.36 -11.74
CA LEU A 42 13.46 -30.03 -12.41
C LEU A 42 13.00 -31.31 -11.69
N GLY A 43 13.94 -32.05 -11.08
CA GLY A 43 13.66 -33.30 -10.38
C GLY A 43 12.74 -33.12 -9.17
N TRP A 44 12.81 -31.97 -8.48
CA TRP A 44 11.99 -31.71 -7.31
C TRP A 44 10.50 -31.56 -7.63
N TRP A 45 10.18 -31.08 -8.83
CA TRP A 45 8.80 -30.85 -9.26
C TRP A 45 8.07 -32.12 -9.69
N GLN A 46 8.76 -33.26 -9.80
CA GLN A 46 8.16 -34.52 -10.24
C GLN A 46 7.23 -35.16 -9.20
N ASP A 47 7.48 -34.90 -7.91
CA ASP A 47 6.69 -35.43 -6.80
C ASP A 47 6.20 -34.28 -5.90
N SER A 48 4.90 -34.28 -5.59
CA SER A 48 4.35 -33.30 -4.65
C SER A 48 4.96 -33.48 -3.25
N THR A 49 5.27 -32.37 -2.58
CA THR A 49 5.84 -32.41 -1.23
C THR A 49 4.86 -32.99 -0.20
N SER A 50 5.35 -33.86 0.69
CA SER A 50 4.54 -34.44 1.78
C SER A 50 4.35 -33.52 2.99
N LYS A 51 5.12 -32.43 3.08
CA LYS A 51 5.08 -31.45 4.18
C LYS A 51 4.31 -30.21 3.75
N GLY A 52 3.50 -29.66 4.65
CA GLY A 52 2.78 -28.40 4.44
C GLY A 52 1.34 -28.57 3.98
N LYS A 53 0.72 -27.44 3.64
CA LYS A 53 -0.63 -27.33 3.09
C LYS A 53 -0.53 -26.81 1.67
N PHE A 54 -1.26 -27.48 0.80
CA PHE A 54 -1.30 -27.19 -0.61
C PHE A 54 -2.72 -26.79 -1.03
N TRP A 55 -2.83 -25.87 -1.97
CA TRP A 55 -4.08 -25.50 -2.63
C TRP A 55 -3.84 -25.45 -4.14
N GLY A 56 -4.81 -25.91 -4.93
CA GLY A 56 -4.73 -25.92 -6.39
C GLY A 56 -4.34 -27.28 -6.97
N GLU A 57 -3.66 -27.29 -8.11
CA GLU A 57 -3.16 -28.50 -8.79
C GLU A 57 -1.64 -28.45 -8.93
N TRP A 58 -0.95 -29.54 -8.61
CA TRP A 58 0.51 -29.58 -8.69
C TRP A 58 0.91 -29.64 -10.16
N PRO A 59 1.75 -28.72 -10.66
CA PRO A 59 2.05 -28.67 -12.08
C PRO A 59 2.97 -29.82 -12.50
N GLU A 60 2.70 -30.42 -13.66
CA GLU A 60 3.62 -31.35 -14.32
C GLU A 60 4.74 -30.56 -15.00
N VAL A 61 5.89 -30.42 -14.36
CA VAL A 61 7.01 -29.60 -14.88
C VAL A 61 7.95 -30.46 -15.73
N LYS A 62 8.15 -30.06 -16.99
CA LYS A 62 9.07 -30.67 -17.97
C LYS A 62 10.23 -29.76 -18.31
N VAL A 63 9.98 -28.45 -18.31
CA VAL A 63 10.97 -27.40 -18.54
C VAL A 63 10.87 -26.41 -17.39
N LEU A 64 12.02 -26.02 -16.84
CA LEU A 64 12.16 -25.05 -15.76
C LEU A 64 13.27 -24.08 -16.15
N GLU A 65 12.94 -22.79 -16.16
CA GLU A 65 13.89 -21.71 -16.43
C GLU A 65 13.77 -20.64 -15.35
N VAL A 66 14.90 -20.20 -14.80
CA VAL A 66 14.94 -19.02 -13.92
C VAL A 66 14.87 -17.79 -14.81
N ILE A 67 13.81 -16.98 -14.67
CA ILE A 67 13.61 -15.80 -15.51
C ILE A 67 13.98 -14.49 -14.82
N GLN A 68 13.86 -14.42 -13.49
CA GLN A 68 14.17 -13.22 -12.72
C GLN A 68 14.44 -13.56 -11.25
N THR A 69 15.27 -12.74 -10.61
CA THR A 69 15.42 -12.68 -9.16
C THR A 69 15.16 -11.25 -8.69
N ASP A 70 14.28 -11.09 -7.71
CA ASP A 70 13.87 -9.78 -7.18
C ASP A 70 13.75 -9.83 -5.65
N ARG A 71 13.45 -8.71 -4.99
CA ARG A 71 13.37 -8.63 -3.51
C ARG A 71 12.33 -9.57 -2.86
N SER A 72 11.44 -10.17 -3.64
CA SER A 72 10.46 -11.16 -3.18
C SER A 72 10.90 -12.62 -3.38
N GLY A 73 11.98 -12.85 -4.14
CA GLY A 73 12.58 -14.18 -4.32
C GLY A 73 12.96 -14.48 -5.76
N VAL A 74 12.60 -15.68 -6.22
CA VAL A 74 12.97 -16.19 -7.55
C VAL A 74 11.70 -16.42 -8.38
N LEU A 75 11.73 -15.98 -9.63
CA LEU A 75 10.72 -16.32 -10.63
C LEU A 75 11.23 -17.39 -11.57
N LEU A 76 10.40 -18.42 -11.73
CA LEU A 76 10.61 -19.50 -12.67
C LEU A 76 9.54 -19.45 -13.75
N ASN A 77 9.94 -19.71 -14.99
CA ASN A 77 9.01 -20.11 -16.04
C ASN A 77 8.94 -21.64 -16.08
N LEU A 78 7.74 -22.17 -15.89
CA LEU A 78 7.46 -23.60 -15.96
C LEU A 78 6.75 -23.90 -17.29
N ASN A 79 7.39 -24.72 -18.12
CA ASN A 79 6.88 -25.18 -19.42
C ASN A 79 6.53 -24.07 -20.43
N GLY A 80 6.94 -22.82 -20.23
CA GLY A 80 6.51 -21.69 -21.08
C GLY A 80 5.06 -21.25 -20.84
N THR A 81 4.40 -21.76 -19.79
CA THR A 81 2.95 -21.60 -19.58
C THR A 81 2.57 -21.09 -18.21
N HIS A 82 3.45 -21.25 -17.23
CA HIS A 82 3.21 -20.85 -15.86
C HIS A 82 4.40 -20.05 -15.34
N ILE A 83 4.11 -19.04 -14.53
CA ILE A 83 5.12 -18.34 -13.73
C ILE A 83 5.02 -18.84 -12.29
N ALA A 84 6.12 -19.32 -11.74
CA ALA A 84 6.21 -19.73 -10.35
C ALA A 84 7.09 -18.77 -9.55
N ARG A 85 6.55 -18.22 -8.47
CA ARG A 85 7.23 -17.43 -7.46
C ARG A 85 7.69 -18.35 -6.34
N ILE A 86 9.01 -18.45 -6.16
CA ILE A 86 9.64 -19.06 -4.99
C ILE A 86 9.92 -17.94 -3.99
N CYS A 87 9.42 -18.09 -2.76
CA CYS A 87 9.54 -17.11 -1.68
C CYS A 87 10.53 -17.64 -0.63
N PRO A 88 11.81 -17.20 -0.61
CA PRO A 88 12.80 -17.70 0.33
C PRO A 88 12.48 -17.36 1.79
N PHE A 89 11.80 -16.24 2.03
CA PHE A 89 11.50 -15.73 3.36
C PHE A 89 10.10 -16.12 3.85
N GLU A 90 10.02 -16.48 5.12
CA GLU A 90 8.76 -16.79 5.79
C GLU A 90 7.97 -15.51 6.15
N VAL A 91 7.43 -14.81 5.14
CA VAL A 91 6.76 -13.50 5.31
C VAL A 91 5.26 -13.56 5.62
N GLY A 92 4.65 -14.74 5.49
CA GLY A 92 3.25 -14.99 5.84
C GLY A 92 2.51 -15.71 4.73
N ASN A 93 1.19 -15.85 4.87
CA ASN A 93 0.35 -16.63 3.95
C ASN A 93 -0.84 -15.85 3.37
N ASP A 94 -0.59 -14.58 3.00
CA ASP A 94 -1.63 -13.70 2.43
C ASP A 94 -2.29 -14.31 1.20
N ILE A 95 -1.52 -14.96 0.31
CA ILE A 95 -2.04 -15.52 -0.94
C ILE A 95 -2.83 -16.79 -0.66
N SER A 96 -2.31 -17.71 0.15
CA SER A 96 -3.07 -18.89 0.59
C SER A 96 -4.35 -18.52 1.34
N ARG A 97 -4.35 -17.43 2.13
CA ARG A 97 -5.57 -16.95 2.79
C ARG A 97 -6.58 -16.44 1.77
N MET A 98 -6.14 -15.65 0.80
CA MET A 98 -6.98 -15.12 -0.26
C MET A 98 -7.65 -16.24 -1.07
N VAL A 99 -6.89 -17.22 -1.58
CA VAL A 99 -7.46 -18.28 -2.42
C VAL A 99 -8.37 -19.24 -1.67
N ARG A 100 -8.10 -19.48 -0.38
CA ARG A 100 -8.92 -20.37 0.46
C ARG A 100 -10.17 -19.71 1.01
N HIS A 101 -10.19 -18.38 1.11
CA HIS A 101 -11.37 -17.67 1.55
C HIS A 101 -12.30 -17.45 0.36
N GLU A 102 -13.23 -18.39 0.18
CA GLU A 102 -14.16 -18.45 -0.95
C GLU A 102 -14.80 -17.10 -1.31
N PRO A 103 -15.28 -16.27 -0.35
CA PRO A 103 -15.92 -15.00 -0.71
C PRO A 103 -14.98 -14.03 -1.44
N TRP A 104 -13.70 -13.98 -1.05
CA TRP A 104 -12.71 -13.14 -1.73
C TRP A 104 -12.31 -13.73 -3.07
N ASN A 105 -12.09 -15.04 -3.12
CA ASN A 105 -11.72 -15.73 -4.35
C ASN A 105 -12.80 -15.54 -5.44
N VAL A 106 -14.08 -15.74 -5.10
CA VAL A 106 -15.21 -15.54 -6.02
C VAL A 106 -15.31 -14.08 -6.48
N ALA A 107 -15.19 -13.13 -5.55
CA ALA A 107 -15.28 -11.71 -5.90
C ALA A 107 -14.17 -11.29 -6.87
N ILE A 108 -12.94 -11.75 -6.65
CA ILE A 108 -11.79 -11.40 -7.47
C ILE A 108 -11.81 -12.12 -8.82
N SER A 109 -12.09 -13.42 -8.83
CA SER A 109 -12.13 -14.23 -10.06
C SER A 109 -13.19 -13.75 -11.06
N SER A 110 -14.29 -13.16 -10.57
CA SER A 110 -15.38 -12.67 -11.42
C SER A 110 -15.02 -11.49 -12.34
N GLN A 111 -13.91 -10.78 -12.07
CA GLN A 111 -13.63 -9.49 -12.70
C GLN A 111 -12.63 -9.55 -13.87
N SER A 112 -12.02 -10.71 -14.16
CA SER A 112 -10.99 -10.88 -15.21
C SER A 112 -9.86 -9.82 -15.19
N VAL A 113 -9.47 -9.35 -14.01
CA VAL A 113 -8.41 -8.34 -13.78
C VAL A 113 -7.27 -8.84 -12.89
N VAL A 114 -7.42 -10.04 -12.32
CA VAL A 114 -6.42 -10.70 -11.48
C VAL A 114 -6.19 -12.10 -12.00
N VAL A 115 -4.93 -12.46 -12.16
CA VAL A 115 -4.54 -13.86 -12.37
C VAL A 115 -4.38 -14.48 -10.99
N LEU A 116 -5.39 -15.23 -10.56
CA LEU A 116 -5.27 -16.03 -9.34
C LEU A 116 -4.27 -17.16 -9.58
N PRO A 117 -3.49 -17.54 -8.55
CA PRO A 117 -2.57 -18.65 -8.70
C PRO A 117 -3.36 -19.93 -8.97
N SER A 118 -2.83 -20.80 -9.82
CA SER A 118 -3.32 -22.17 -10.01
C SER A 118 -2.83 -23.09 -8.90
N MET A 119 -1.81 -22.68 -8.16
CA MET A 119 -1.22 -23.45 -7.08
C MET A 119 -0.57 -22.56 -6.01
N VAL A 120 -0.76 -22.91 -4.74
CA VAL A 120 -0.01 -22.34 -3.61
C VAL A 120 0.43 -23.45 -2.66
N TRP A 121 1.72 -23.50 -2.36
CA TRP A 121 2.28 -24.35 -1.31
C TRP A 121 2.71 -23.50 -0.12
N SER A 122 2.17 -23.85 1.05
CA SER A 122 2.41 -23.15 2.31
C SER A 122 2.88 -24.10 3.41
N VAL A 123 3.86 -23.69 4.21
CA VAL A 123 4.37 -24.46 5.35
C VAL A 123 4.37 -23.55 6.56
N ASP A 124 3.87 -24.06 7.70
CA ASP A 124 3.84 -23.36 8.99
C ASP A 124 3.21 -21.95 8.96
N GLY A 125 2.29 -21.72 8.02
CA GLY A 125 1.62 -20.42 7.88
C GLY A 125 2.32 -19.42 6.96
N HIS A 126 3.28 -19.88 6.15
CA HIS A 126 4.01 -19.06 5.18
C HIS A 126 3.91 -19.62 3.77
N ASP A 127 3.58 -18.78 2.80
CA ASP A 127 3.52 -19.13 1.37
C ASP A 127 4.95 -19.23 0.85
N ARG A 128 5.35 -20.42 0.42
CA ARG A 128 6.72 -20.72 -0.06
C ARG A 128 6.80 -20.76 -1.57
N ILE A 129 5.75 -21.27 -2.22
CA ILE A 129 5.66 -21.33 -3.68
C ILE A 129 4.25 -20.91 -4.10
N ILE A 130 4.20 -20.05 -5.11
CA ILE A 130 2.96 -19.60 -5.74
C ILE A 130 3.11 -19.77 -7.24
N VAL A 131 2.18 -20.45 -7.91
CA VAL A 131 2.23 -20.66 -9.37
C VAL A 131 1.01 -20.01 -10.01
N TYR A 132 1.25 -19.22 -11.05
CA TYR A 132 0.23 -18.51 -11.82
C TYR A 132 0.12 -19.12 -13.22
N PRO A 133 -1.10 -19.31 -13.76
CA PRO A 133 -1.31 -19.80 -15.11
C PRO A 133 -1.12 -18.67 -16.15
N CYS A 134 0.09 -18.15 -16.24
CA CYS A 134 0.49 -17.16 -17.24
C CYS A 134 1.91 -17.45 -17.75
N SER A 135 2.20 -17.08 -18.99
CA SER A 135 3.49 -17.41 -19.63
C SER A 135 4.57 -16.37 -19.39
N ASN A 136 4.20 -15.08 -19.29
CA ASN A 136 5.13 -13.95 -19.23
C ASN A 136 4.60 -12.84 -18.30
N LEU A 137 5.52 -12.05 -17.77
CA LEU A 137 5.25 -10.79 -17.08
C LEU A 137 5.66 -9.62 -17.98
N LEU A 138 5.03 -8.47 -17.76
CA LEU A 138 5.45 -7.22 -18.37
C LEU A 138 6.80 -6.77 -17.81
N SER A 139 7.62 -6.16 -18.65
CA SER A 139 8.76 -5.39 -18.15
C SER A 139 8.26 -4.18 -17.35
N VAL A 140 9.14 -3.59 -16.53
CA VAL A 140 8.83 -2.36 -15.79
C VAL A 140 8.44 -1.23 -16.74
N GLU A 141 9.13 -1.08 -17.88
CA GLU A 141 8.84 -0.07 -18.88
C GLU A 141 7.47 -0.29 -19.53
N GLU A 142 7.13 -1.54 -19.85
CA GLU A 142 5.81 -1.89 -20.37
C GLU A 142 4.72 -1.60 -19.34
N SER A 143 4.92 -2.01 -18.08
CA SER A 143 4.03 -1.73 -16.95
C SER A 143 3.83 -0.22 -16.77
N HIS A 144 4.92 0.56 -16.79
CA HIS A 144 4.89 2.00 -16.70
C HIS A 144 4.13 2.67 -17.85
N SER A 145 4.28 2.17 -19.09
CA SER A 145 3.53 2.66 -20.26
C SER A 145 2.01 2.39 -20.12
N MET A 146 1.64 1.36 -19.36
CA MET A 146 0.26 0.96 -19.11
C MET A 146 -0.29 1.42 -17.75
N ARG A 147 0.45 2.24 -16.98
CA ARG A 147 0.13 2.60 -15.59
C ARG A 147 -1.31 3.08 -15.35
N TYR A 148 -1.90 3.81 -16.29
CA TYR A 148 -3.29 4.30 -16.17
C TYR A 148 -4.31 3.17 -16.33
N LYS A 149 -4.07 2.23 -17.26
CA LYS A 149 -4.88 1.01 -17.39
C LYS A 149 -4.71 0.09 -16.18
N ILE A 150 -3.48 -0.01 -15.66
CA ILE A 150 -3.20 -0.76 -14.42
C ILE A 150 -3.94 -0.12 -13.24
N ALA A 151 -3.97 1.21 -13.13
CA ALA A 151 -4.72 1.92 -12.10
C ALA A 151 -6.23 1.64 -12.19
N GLU A 152 -6.81 1.60 -13.40
CA GLU A 152 -8.20 1.16 -13.63
C GLU A 152 -8.42 -0.30 -13.15
N THR A 153 -7.52 -1.22 -13.53
CA THR A 153 -7.53 -2.62 -13.09
C THR A 153 -7.50 -2.72 -11.56
N VAL A 154 -6.65 -1.94 -10.88
CA VAL A 154 -6.58 -1.87 -9.41
C VAL A 154 -7.85 -1.29 -8.80
N GLY A 155 -8.47 -0.30 -9.44
CA GLY A 155 -9.77 0.24 -9.06
C GLY A 155 -10.84 -0.84 -9.09
N GLN A 156 -10.90 -1.60 -10.18
CA GLN A 156 -11.85 -2.70 -10.36
C GLN A 156 -11.65 -3.83 -9.34
N ILE A 157 -10.39 -4.15 -9.01
CA ILE A 157 -10.04 -5.08 -7.92
C ILE A 157 -10.59 -4.56 -6.59
N HIS A 158 -10.35 -3.29 -6.25
CA HIS A 158 -10.84 -2.72 -4.99
C HIS A 158 -12.37 -2.68 -4.91
N ALA A 159 -13.05 -2.40 -6.03
CA ALA A 159 -14.51 -2.44 -6.10
C ALA A 159 -15.08 -3.84 -5.85
N SER A 160 -14.43 -4.90 -6.35
CA SER A 160 -14.93 -6.27 -6.17
C SER A 160 -14.87 -6.75 -4.72
N ILE A 161 -13.89 -6.28 -3.96
CA ILE A 161 -13.68 -6.66 -2.55
C ILE A 161 -14.24 -5.65 -1.55
N ASP A 162 -14.84 -4.55 -1.99
CA ASP A 162 -15.38 -3.47 -1.13
C ASP A 162 -16.51 -3.96 -0.21
N GLN A 163 -17.30 -4.93 -0.66
CA GLN A 163 -18.34 -5.57 0.14
C GLN A 163 -17.78 -6.27 1.40
N PHE A 164 -16.48 -6.60 1.40
CA PHE A 164 -15.80 -7.19 2.54
C PHE A 164 -15.00 -6.16 3.33
N SER A 165 -15.20 -4.86 3.09
CA SER A 165 -14.45 -3.82 3.77
C SER A 165 -14.72 -3.79 5.28
N THR A 166 -13.72 -3.35 6.04
CA THR A 166 -13.93 -2.92 7.43
C THR A 166 -14.24 -1.42 7.46
N PRO A 167 -15.02 -0.95 8.44
CA PRO A 167 -15.18 0.48 8.68
C PRO A 167 -13.84 1.20 8.83
N ASN A 168 -13.89 2.52 8.78
CA ASN A 168 -12.75 3.38 9.04
C ASN A 168 -12.07 2.98 10.36
N THR A 169 -10.79 2.59 10.26
CA THR A 169 -9.94 2.19 11.40
C THR A 169 -8.74 3.12 11.51
N GLU A 170 -8.99 4.44 11.41
CA GLU A 170 -7.98 5.52 11.47
C GLU A 170 -6.91 5.31 12.54
N ARG A 171 -7.31 4.92 13.75
CA ARG A 171 -6.37 4.69 14.85
C ARG A 171 -5.34 3.63 14.48
N ILE A 172 -5.77 2.52 13.88
CA ILE A 172 -4.90 1.41 13.49
C ILE A 172 -3.92 1.87 12.40
N TRP A 173 -4.39 2.59 11.38
CA TRP A 173 -3.52 3.12 10.32
C TRP A 173 -2.50 4.14 10.83
N ASN A 174 -2.90 4.98 11.79
CA ASN A 174 -2.01 5.93 12.45
C ASN A 174 -1.00 5.24 13.38
N ASP A 175 -1.40 4.17 14.07
CA ASP A 175 -0.51 3.35 14.89
C ASP A 175 0.50 2.59 14.00
N ARG A 176 0.08 2.08 12.84
CA ARG A 176 0.98 1.51 11.81
C ARG A 176 2.05 2.51 11.36
N LEU A 177 1.65 3.73 10.99
CA LEU A 177 2.62 4.78 10.61
C LEU A 177 3.61 5.05 11.73
N LYS A 178 3.14 5.07 12.99
CA LYS A 178 3.99 5.24 14.17
C LYS A 178 5.01 4.12 14.33
N GLU A 179 4.61 2.86 14.14
CA GLU A 179 5.49 1.70 14.22
C GLU A 179 6.61 1.78 13.17
N ILE A 180 6.25 2.10 11.92
CA ILE A 180 7.22 2.25 10.83
C ILE A 180 8.19 3.40 11.11
N GLU A 181 7.68 4.58 11.45
CA GLU A 181 8.50 5.77 11.76
C GLU A 181 9.48 5.50 12.91
N ALA A 182 9.03 4.81 13.96
CA ALA A 182 9.85 4.49 15.12
C ALA A 182 10.98 3.52 14.76
N ALA A 183 10.70 2.51 13.92
CA ALA A 183 11.70 1.56 13.48
C ALA A 183 12.74 2.19 12.54
N LEU A 184 12.29 3.05 11.62
CA LEU A 184 13.14 3.77 10.68
C LEU A 184 13.86 4.98 11.31
N LYS A 185 13.45 5.40 12.51
CA LYS A 185 13.95 6.59 13.21
C LYS A 185 13.86 7.86 12.34
N THR A 186 12.75 8.01 11.62
CA THR A 186 12.53 9.18 10.76
C THR A 186 12.32 10.44 11.59
N ASN A 187 12.78 11.58 11.08
CA ASN A 187 12.52 12.90 11.68
C ASN A 187 11.14 13.47 11.32
N THR A 188 10.33 12.71 10.60
CA THR A 188 8.98 13.07 10.16
C THR A 188 7.94 12.30 10.98
N LEU A 189 6.80 12.94 11.23
CA LEU A 189 5.66 12.31 11.90
C LEU A 189 4.38 12.77 11.24
N TRP A 190 3.63 11.87 10.60
CA TRP A 190 2.31 12.20 10.03
C TRP A 190 1.21 11.39 10.68
N ARG A 191 0.28 12.08 11.36
CA ARG A 191 -1.03 11.52 11.74
C ARG A 191 -2.14 12.25 11.02
N ALA A 192 -2.95 11.50 10.29
CA ALA A 192 -4.06 12.04 9.51
C ALA A 192 -5.38 11.58 10.12
N PRO A 193 -6.37 12.46 10.26
CA PRO A 193 -7.73 12.01 10.37
C PRO A 193 -8.14 11.39 9.04
N HIS A 194 -9.07 10.43 9.03
CA HIS A 194 -9.59 9.82 7.82
C HIS A 194 -11.09 10.01 7.73
N SER A 195 -11.58 10.25 6.51
CA SER A 195 -13.02 10.39 6.30
C SER A 195 -13.75 9.06 6.56
N LYS A 196 -15.04 9.13 6.91
CA LYS A 196 -15.90 7.94 7.02
C LYS A 196 -16.03 7.12 5.72
N PHE A 197 -15.64 7.71 4.59
CA PHE A 197 -15.67 7.05 3.28
C PHE A 197 -14.42 6.22 3.02
N THR A 198 -13.37 6.43 3.81
CA THR A 198 -12.13 5.65 3.78
C THR A 198 -12.33 4.37 4.59
N VAL A 199 -12.26 3.22 3.93
CA VAL A 199 -12.52 1.90 4.51
C VAL A 199 -11.31 1.00 4.36
N GLY A 200 -11.17 -0.03 5.19
CA GLY A 200 -10.07 -1.01 5.07
C GLY A 200 -10.47 -2.17 4.16
N LEU A 201 -9.70 -2.43 3.10
CA LEU A 201 -9.97 -3.52 2.15
C LEU A 201 -9.17 -4.78 2.50
N PRO A 202 -9.67 -5.98 2.12
CA PRO A 202 -8.83 -7.17 2.07
C PRO A 202 -7.55 -6.90 1.28
N ARG A 203 -6.41 -7.38 1.78
CA ARG A 203 -5.12 -7.08 1.16
C ARG A 203 -4.82 -8.05 0.03
N LEU A 204 -4.50 -7.46 -1.11
CA LEU A 204 -3.84 -8.08 -2.24
C LEU A 204 -2.55 -7.28 -2.38
N ASN A 205 -1.40 -7.88 -2.08
CA ASN A 205 -0.15 -7.15 -2.28
C ASN A 205 0.06 -7.11 -3.81
N LEU A 206 0.01 -5.92 -4.39
CA LEU A 206 0.12 -5.70 -5.83
C LEU A 206 1.44 -5.00 -6.10
N ASP A 207 2.06 -5.34 -7.22
CA ASP A 207 3.38 -4.84 -7.59
C ASP A 207 3.45 -4.55 -9.09
N ILE A 208 4.20 -3.52 -9.50
CA ILE A 208 4.31 -3.11 -10.91
C ILE A 208 5.04 -4.14 -11.78
N GLU A 209 5.87 -5.01 -11.19
CA GLU A 209 6.56 -6.11 -11.88
C GLU A 209 5.71 -7.38 -11.96
N ALA A 210 4.63 -7.45 -11.17
CA ALA A 210 3.73 -8.59 -11.10
C ALA A 210 2.47 -8.38 -11.98
N VAL A 211 2.69 -7.98 -13.23
CA VAL A 211 1.62 -7.69 -14.20
C VAL A 211 1.81 -8.55 -15.44
N THR A 212 0.73 -9.14 -15.95
CA THR A 212 0.74 -9.88 -17.22
C THR A 212 -0.29 -9.31 -18.19
N LEU A 213 -0.14 -9.65 -19.47
CA LEU A 213 -1.11 -9.31 -20.51
C LEU A 213 -1.93 -10.53 -20.89
N VAL A 214 -3.24 -10.42 -20.71
CA VAL A 214 -4.22 -11.39 -21.21
C VAL A 214 -5.16 -10.65 -22.15
N GLU A 215 -5.20 -11.08 -23.41
CA GLU A 215 -6.03 -10.46 -24.45
C GLU A 215 -5.81 -8.93 -24.58
N GLY A 216 -4.57 -8.48 -24.38
CA GLY A 216 -4.20 -7.06 -24.46
C GLY A 216 -4.61 -6.19 -23.26
N LYS A 217 -5.11 -6.81 -22.18
CA LYS A 217 -5.45 -6.13 -20.92
C LYS A 217 -4.45 -6.49 -19.82
N PRO A 218 -4.02 -5.50 -19.00
CA PRO A 218 -3.15 -5.79 -17.88
C PRO A 218 -3.94 -6.48 -16.77
N MET A 219 -3.44 -7.62 -16.31
CA MET A 219 -3.96 -8.36 -15.16
C MET A 219 -2.88 -8.43 -14.08
N MET A 220 -3.28 -8.20 -12.83
CA MET A 220 -2.38 -8.21 -11.68
C MET A 220 -2.21 -9.62 -11.12
N LEU A 221 -1.01 -9.95 -10.64
CA LEU A 221 -0.73 -11.18 -9.91
C LEU A 221 -0.55 -10.83 -8.42
N PRO A 222 -1.40 -11.31 -7.49
CA PRO A 222 -1.25 -11.04 -6.06
C PRO A 222 0.08 -11.60 -5.55
N GLN A 223 0.92 -10.77 -4.94
CA GLN A 223 2.25 -11.12 -4.44
C GLN A 223 2.25 -11.43 -2.93
N PRO A 224 3.27 -12.17 -2.42
CA PRO A 224 3.53 -12.18 -0.98
C PRO A 224 3.77 -10.75 -0.48
N ARG A 225 3.58 -10.52 0.82
CA ARG A 225 3.92 -9.22 1.40
C ARG A 225 5.44 -9.01 1.36
N THR A 226 5.86 -7.76 1.39
CA THR A 226 7.29 -7.46 1.39
C THR A 226 7.93 -7.76 2.74
N ILE A 227 9.26 -7.97 2.74
CA ILE A 227 10.06 -8.17 3.95
C ILE A 227 9.88 -6.98 4.93
N THR A 228 9.95 -5.75 4.41
CA THR A 228 9.77 -4.54 5.22
C THR A 228 8.41 -4.52 5.90
N GLU A 229 7.33 -4.81 5.18
CA GLU A 229 6.01 -4.86 5.80
C GLU A 229 5.88 -5.96 6.83
N HIS A 230 6.52 -7.12 6.62
CA HIS A 230 6.52 -8.22 7.58
C HIS A 230 7.24 -7.84 8.88
N LEU A 231 8.36 -7.12 8.79
CA LEU A 231 9.19 -6.76 9.96
C LEU A 231 8.67 -5.53 10.70
N LEU A 232 8.15 -4.54 9.98
CA LEU A 232 7.85 -3.22 10.55
C LEU A 232 6.41 -3.04 10.98
N CYS A 233 5.48 -3.87 10.50
CA CYS A 233 4.06 -3.60 10.67
C CYS A 233 3.23 -4.86 10.92
N ASN A 234 2.12 -4.67 11.62
CA ASN A 234 1.09 -5.69 11.71
C ASN A 234 0.34 -5.91 10.38
N GLN A 235 -0.31 -7.08 10.26
CA GLN A 235 -1.21 -7.35 9.14
C GLN A 235 -2.56 -6.67 9.37
N GLU A 236 -2.82 -5.62 8.60
CA GLU A 236 -4.03 -4.80 8.72
C GLU A 236 -4.69 -4.63 7.37
N ARG A 237 -5.99 -4.31 7.37
CA ARG A 237 -6.70 -3.89 6.16
C ARG A 237 -6.43 -2.42 5.90
N LEU A 238 -5.87 -2.12 4.74
CA LEU A 238 -5.54 -0.76 4.34
C LEU A 238 -6.58 -0.23 3.34
N PRO A 239 -6.76 1.09 3.21
CA PRO A 239 -7.58 1.66 2.16
C PRO A 239 -7.00 1.37 0.78
N GLY A 240 -7.86 1.34 -0.24
CA GLY A 240 -7.41 1.14 -1.63
C GLY A 240 -6.41 2.19 -2.11
N LEU A 241 -6.45 3.40 -1.54
CA LEU A 241 -5.44 4.43 -1.77
C LEU A 241 -4.03 4.00 -1.35
N ALA A 242 -3.88 3.18 -0.31
CA ALA A 242 -2.57 2.68 0.12
C ALA A 242 -1.89 1.88 -1.00
N THR A 243 -2.63 0.96 -1.62
CA THR A 243 -2.13 0.15 -2.74
C THR A 243 -1.81 1.03 -3.95
N LEU A 244 -2.70 1.96 -4.32
CA LEU A 244 -2.46 2.83 -5.48
C LEU A 244 -1.20 3.70 -5.28
N MET A 245 -1.03 4.28 -4.09
CA MET A 245 0.14 5.12 -3.80
C MET A 245 1.43 4.30 -3.68
N ALA A 246 1.35 3.03 -3.29
CA ALA A 246 2.50 2.12 -3.35
C ALA A 246 2.95 1.90 -4.80
N LEU A 247 2.03 1.65 -5.74
CA LEU A 247 2.35 1.51 -7.16
C LEU A 247 2.88 2.82 -7.76
N GLU A 248 2.26 3.97 -7.41
CA GLU A 248 2.78 5.28 -7.80
C GLU A 248 4.23 5.46 -7.34
N ARG A 249 4.54 5.04 -6.10
CA ARG A 249 5.90 5.15 -5.55
C ARG A 249 6.88 4.27 -6.29
N GLN A 250 6.50 3.05 -6.68
CA GLN A 250 7.35 2.15 -7.47
C GLN A 250 7.62 2.74 -8.86
N TRP A 251 6.61 3.26 -9.56
CA TRP A 251 6.84 3.95 -10.85
C TRP A 251 7.69 5.21 -10.70
N ALA A 252 7.61 5.91 -9.56
CA ALA A 252 8.39 7.11 -9.29
C ALA A 252 9.91 6.86 -9.20
N GLU A 253 10.34 5.59 -9.14
CA GLU A 253 11.76 5.22 -9.23
C GLU A 253 12.28 5.34 -10.67
N PHE A 254 11.40 5.28 -11.68
CA PHE A 254 11.75 5.30 -13.10
C PHE A 254 11.42 6.64 -13.78
N GLU A 255 10.33 7.28 -13.38
CA GLU A 255 9.90 8.58 -13.89
C GLU A 255 9.53 9.50 -12.72
N THR A 256 10.05 10.73 -12.71
CA THR A 256 9.63 11.72 -11.71
C THR A 256 8.15 12.07 -11.94
N PRO A 257 7.24 11.81 -10.98
CA PRO A 257 5.82 12.07 -11.20
C PRO A 257 5.53 13.55 -11.33
N THR A 258 4.76 13.93 -12.35
CA THR A 258 4.19 15.28 -12.49
C THR A 258 2.82 15.36 -11.82
N GLU A 259 2.37 16.59 -11.58
CA GLU A 259 1.02 16.88 -11.05
C GLU A 259 -0.06 16.29 -11.97
N GLU A 260 0.07 16.52 -13.29
CA GLU A 260 -0.86 15.99 -14.29
C GLU A 260 -0.85 14.46 -14.33
N GLY A 261 0.33 13.85 -14.22
CA GLY A 261 0.48 12.39 -14.21
C GLY A 261 -0.18 11.75 -13.00
N ARG A 262 -0.01 12.35 -11.81
CA ARG A 262 -0.68 11.89 -10.59
C ARG A 262 -2.18 12.08 -10.63
N LYS A 263 -2.64 13.21 -11.17
CA LYS A 263 -4.06 13.46 -11.39
C LYS A 263 -4.65 12.39 -12.32
N GLN A 264 -4.00 12.12 -13.45
CA GLN A 264 -4.46 11.12 -14.40
C GLN A 264 -4.46 9.71 -13.80
N LEU A 265 -3.43 9.36 -13.02
CA LEU A 265 -3.36 8.07 -12.32
C LEU A 265 -4.52 7.90 -11.31
N LEU A 266 -4.77 8.93 -10.50
CA LEU A 266 -5.85 8.93 -9.52
C LEU A 266 -7.22 8.89 -10.19
N ASP A 267 -7.43 9.70 -11.23
CA ASP A 267 -8.68 9.72 -12.00
C ASP A 267 -8.94 8.35 -12.64
N SER A 268 -7.92 7.72 -13.25
CA SER A 268 -8.02 6.37 -13.82
C SER A 268 -8.43 5.32 -12.79
N TRP A 269 -7.81 5.34 -11.61
CA TRP A 269 -8.22 4.45 -10.52
C TRP A 269 -9.67 4.72 -10.08
N LEU A 270 -10.05 5.99 -9.90
CA LEU A 270 -11.38 6.40 -9.45
C LEU A 270 -12.51 6.01 -10.41
N MET A 271 -12.23 5.81 -11.70
CA MET A 271 -13.22 5.34 -12.67
C MET A 271 -13.79 3.97 -12.32
N GLN A 272 -12.99 3.10 -11.67
CA GLN A 272 -13.38 1.74 -11.33
C GLN A 272 -13.39 1.45 -9.82
N ALA A 273 -12.82 2.34 -9.00
CA ALA A 273 -12.79 2.20 -7.55
C ALA A 273 -14.19 2.27 -6.91
N PRO A 274 -14.34 1.86 -5.63
CA PRO A 274 -15.63 1.98 -4.95
C PRO A 274 -16.12 3.44 -4.92
N PRO A 275 -17.42 3.71 -5.17
CA PRO A 275 -17.95 5.08 -5.29
C PRO A 275 -17.75 5.99 -4.06
N SER A 276 -17.48 5.40 -2.90
CA SER A 276 -17.14 6.12 -1.67
C SER A 276 -15.82 6.89 -1.80
N TYR A 277 -14.85 6.38 -2.56
CA TYR A 277 -13.54 7.00 -2.74
C TYR A 277 -13.55 8.23 -3.65
N SER A 278 -14.53 8.34 -4.56
CA SER A 278 -14.70 9.54 -5.39
C SER A 278 -15.29 10.74 -4.62
N LYS A 279 -15.64 10.57 -3.34
CA LYS A 279 -16.08 11.69 -2.49
C LYS A 279 -14.87 12.57 -2.18
N GLY A 280 -14.99 13.89 -2.38
CA GLY A 280 -13.89 14.83 -2.11
C GLY A 280 -13.28 14.71 -0.71
N LYS A 281 -14.07 14.34 0.31
CA LYS A 281 -13.54 14.08 1.66
C LYS A 281 -12.65 12.84 1.77
N ALA A 282 -12.84 11.82 0.93
CA ALA A 282 -11.97 10.65 0.88
C ALA A 282 -10.61 10.96 0.24
N LEU A 283 -10.58 11.95 -0.66
CA LEU A 283 -9.38 12.39 -1.38
C LEU A 283 -8.68 13.57 -0.69
N SER A 284 -9.36 14.27 0.21
CA SER A 284 -8.86 15.43 0.94
C SER A 284 -7.53 15.13 1.65
N THR A 285 -6.53 15.97 1.38
CA THR A 285 -5.22 15.91 2.04
C THR A 285 -5.37 16.14 3.55
N LEU A 286 -6.30 17.00 3.95
CA LEU A 286 -6.68 17.23 5.34
C LEU A 286 -7.31 16.02 6.03
N LEU A 287 -7.94 15.11 5.28
CA LEU A 287 -8.63 13.92 5.78
C LEU A 287 -8.01 12.60 5.31
N GLY A 288 -6.67 12.55 5.23
CA GLY A 288 -5.95 11.29 5.05
C GLY A 288 -6.15 10.65 3.69
N GLY A 289 -6.35 11.50 2.67
CA GLY A 289 -6.36 11.13 1.25
C GLY A 289 -4.97 10.71 0.72
N PRO A 290 -4.71 10.82 -0.59
CA PRO A 290 -3.54 10.22 -1.23
C PRO A 290 -2.18 10.57 -0.60
N TRP A 291 -1.97 11.81 -0.16
CA TRP A 291 -0.67 12.25 0.38
C TRP A 291 -0.19 11.48 1.62
N VAL A 292 -1.08 11.10 2.54
CA VAL A 292 -0.66 10.28 3.70
C VAL A 292 -0.28 8.86 3.27
N TRP A 293 -0.89 8.36 2.21
CA TRP A 293 -0.59 7.05 1.65
C TRP A 293 0.67 7.06 0.77
N ARG A 294 1.01 8.18 0.12
CA ARG A 294 2.35 8.39 -0.47
C ARG A 294 3.43 8.41 0.60
N TYR A 295 3.14 9.04 1.73
CA TYR A 295 4.03 9.02 2.89
C TYR A 295 4.23 7.60 3.42
N HIS A 296 3.14 6.85 3.61
CA HIS A 296 3.19 5.43 3.98
C HIS A 296 4.04 4.60 3.00
N ALA A 297 3.79 4.72 1.69
CA ALA A 297 4.54 4.02 0.65
C ALA A 297 6.04 4.37 0.70
N THR A 298 6.38 5.66 0.84
CA THR A 298 7.78 6.11 0.89
C THR A 298 8.51 5.62 2.13
N LEU A 299 7.84 5.53 3.28
CA LEU A 299 8.42 4.92 4.48
C LEU A 299 8.73 3.43 4.26
N LEU A 300 7.82 2.68 3.64
CA LEU A 300 8.07 1.26 3.32
C LEU A 300 9.23 1.12 2.31
N THR A 301 9.28 1.96 1.28
CA THR A 301 10.40 2.00 0.33
C THR A 301 11.73 2.30 1.02
N LEU A 302 11.77 3.24 1.97
CA LEU A 302 12.97 3.52 2.78
C LEU A 302 13.40 2.29 3.57
N GLY A 303 12.45 1.61 4.23
CA GLY A 303 12.76 0.36 4.94
C GLY A 303 13.29 -0.72 4.00
N GLN A 304 12.73 -0.84 2.79
CA GLN A 304 13.25 -1.75 1.76
C GLN A 304 14.70 -1.39 1.41
N ALA A 305 14.97 -0.11 1.12
CA ALA A 305 16.30 0.35 0.74
C ALA A 305 17.35 0.01 1.81
N MET A 306 17.02 0.25 3.09
CA MET A 306 17.91 -0.05 4.21
C MET A 306 18.15 -1.55 4.41
N ILE A 307 17.15 -2.42 4.14
CA ILE A 307 17.30 -3.88 4.23
C ILE A 307 18.25 -4.39 3.14
N PHE A 308 18.21 -3.78 1.95
CA PHE A 308 18.93 -4.24 0.76
C PHE A 308 20.21 -3.43 0.43
N SER A 309 20.63 -2.50 1.28
CA SER A 309 21.76 -1.57 1.01
C SER A 309 21.61 -0.76 -0.29
N ASP A 310 20.39 -0.32 -0.61
CA ASP A 310 20.14 0.50 -1.80
C ASP A 310 20.30 1.99 -1.45
N ASP A 311 21.55 2.46 -1.52
CA ASP A 311 21.92 3.84 -1.15
C ASP A 311 21.17 4.92 -1.95
N GLU A 312 20.91 4.64 -3.24
CA GLU A 312 20.20 5.58 -4.11
C GLU A 312 18.73 5.69 -3.71
N LEU A 313 18.07 4.55 -3.52
CA LEU A 313 16.67 4.51 -3.10
C LEU A 313 16.48 5.07 -1.69
N GLU A 314 17.42 4.83 -0.78
CA GLU A 314 17.44 5.38 0.57
C GLU A 314 17.52 6.91 0.51
N LYS A 315 18.50 7.46 -0.21
CA LYS A 315 18.68 8.91 -0.37
C LYS A 315 17.45 9.57 -0.99
N ASN A 316 16.87 8.96 -2.03
CA ASN A 316 15.69 9.47 -2.70
C ASN A 316 14.46 9.48 -1.77
N SER A 317 14.30 8.43 -0.96
CA SER A 317 13.21 8.33 0.01
C SER A 317 13.36 9.35 1.14
N ILE A 318 14.57 9.52 1.69
CA ILE A 318 14.86 10.55 2.71
C ILE A 318 14.59 11.95 2.17
N LYS A 319 15.01 12.23 0.93
CA LYS A 319 14.74 13.52 0.28
C LYS A 319 13.24 13.80 0.19
N TRP A 320 12.45 12.83 -0.29
CA TRP A 320 10.99 12.99 -0.39
C TRP A 320 10.36 13.21 1.00
N LEU A 321 10.76 12.45 2.01
CA LEU A 321 10.27 12.61 3.39
C LEU A 321 10.61 14.00 3.95
N SER A 322 11.77 14.57 3.62
CA SER A 322 12.12 15.92 4.06
C SER A 322 11.15 17.00 3.56
N ASP A 323 10.62 16.83 2.34
CA ASP A 323 9.65 17.76 1.73
C ASP A 323 8.26 17.68 2.38
N VAL A 324 7.90 16.53 2.96
CA VAL A 324 6.63 16.33 3.70
C VAL A 324 6.45 17.33 4.83
N SER A 325 7.54 17.74 5.47
CA SER A 325 7.50 18.72 6.56
C SER A 325 6.85 20.04 6.14
N ARG A 326 7.03 20.46 4.88
CA ARG A 326 6.41 21.67 4.33
C ARG A 326 4.90 21.51 4.17
N LEU A 327 4.48 20.36 3.63
CA LEU A 327 3.07 20.02 3.49
C LEU A 327 2.39 19.96 4.86
N GLN A 328 3.04 19.34 5.85
CA GLN A 328 2.53 19.28 7.22
C GLN A 328 2.41 20.67 7.88
N ALA A 329 3.38 21.56 7.68
CA ALA A 329 3.31 22.93 8.19
C ALA A 329 2.10 23.67 7.60
N HIS A 330 1.85 23.52 6.29
CA HIS A 330 0.67 24.08 5.63
C HIS A 330 -0.63 23.50 6.21
N LEU A 331 -0.71 22.18 6.38
CA LEU A 331 -1.88 21.54 7.01
C LEU A 331 -2.09 22.01 8.46
N GLY A 332 -1.01 22.31 9.19
CA GLY A 332 -1.07 22.90 10.53
C GLY A 332 -1.77 24.27 10.52
N ILE A 333 -1.46 25.13 9.55
CA ILE A 333 -2.13 26.43 9.35
C ILE A 333 -3.61 26.21 9.02
N LEU A 334 -3.94 25.23 8.19
CA LEU A 334 -5.34 24.92 7.89
C LEU A 334 -6.11 24.43 9.12
N ARG A 335 -5.52 23.59 9.97
CA ARG A 335 -6.15 23.18 11.24
C ARG A 335 -6.47 24.38 12.14
N PHE A 336 -5.64 25.42 12.12
CA PHE A 336 -5.96 26.68 12.79
C PHE A 336 -7.21 27.35 12.20
N TRP A 337 -7.33 27.45 10.87
CA TRP A 337 -8.58 27.91 10.23
C TRP A 337 -9.78 27.02 10.57
N LYS A 338 -9.59 25.71 10.73
CA LYS A 338 -10.67 24.85 11.21
C LYS A 338 -11.11 25.19 12.63
N SER A 339 -10.17 25.53 13.51
CA SER A 339 -10.49 25.96 14.88
C SER A 339 -11.32 27.24 14.93
N GLY A 340 -11.17 28.14 13.96
CA GLY A 340 -11.98 29.35 13.85
C GLY A 340 -13.49 29.09 13.67
N LEU A 341 -13.88 27.95 13.09
CA LEU A 341 -15.28 27.48 13.07
C LEU A 341 -15.81 27.31 14.49
N TRP A 342 -15.06 26.61 15.34
CA TRP A 342 -15.45 26.37 16.73
C TRP A 342 -15.41 27.66 17.55
N GLY A 343 -14.40 28.50 17.35
CA GLY A 343 -14.34 29.83 17.99
C GLY A 343 -15.56 30.69 17.66
N GLY A 344 -16.00 30.70 16.40
CA GLY A 344 -17.21 31.41 16.00
C GLY A 344 -18.50 30.79 16.56
N ILE A 345 -18.61 29.45 16.60
CA ILE A 345 -19.77 28.78 17.25
C ILE A 345 -19.83 29.12 18.74
N THR A 346 -18.70 29.07 19.45
CA THR A 346 -18.62 29.49 20.85
C THR A 346 -19.01 30.95 21.02
N GLY A 347 -18.57 31.84 20.13
CA GLY A 347 -18.96 33.25 20.13
C GLY A 347 -20.47 33.46 19.98
N ILE A 348 -21.15 32.68 19.13
CA ILE A 348 -22.61 32.69 19.01
C ILE A 348 -23.28 32.25 20.31
N ILE A 349 -22.80 31.16 20.92
CA ILE A 349 -23.35 30.64 22.18
C ILE A 349 -23.18 31.68 23.30
N VAL A 350 -22.00 32.27 23.42
CA VAL A 350 -21.71 33.32 24.42
C VAL A 350 -22.61 34.53 24.19
N ALA A 351 -22.79 34.98 22.94
CA ALA A 351 -23.69 36.09 22.61
C ALA A 351 -25.14 35.81 23.03
N PHE A 352 -25.64 34.59 22.76
CA PHE A 352 -26.98 34.17 23.15
C PHE A 352 -27.17 34.18 24.68
N PHE A 353 -26.26 33.54 25.42
CA PHE A 353 -26.36 33.50 26.88
C PHE A 353 -26.13 34.86 27.53
N SER A 354 -25.27 35.71 26.96
CA SER A 354 -25.03 37.05 27.50
C SER A 354 -26.27 37.94 27.38
N TRP A 355 -27.03 37.78 26.29
CA TRP A 355 -28.35 38.41 26.15
C TRP A 355 -29.38 37.84 27.14
N GLN A 356 -29.48 36.52 27.25
CA GLN A 356 -30.44 35.85 28.14
C GLN A 356 -30.21 36.16 29.62
N LEU A 357 -28.96 36.33 30.04
CA LEU A 357 -28.58 36.69 31.40
C LEU A 357 -28.58 38.21 31.65
N GLU A 358 -29.05 39.01 30.68
CA GLU A 358 -29.10 40.48 30.74
C GLU A 358 -27.74 41.15 30.97
N THR A 359 -26.64 40.42 30.77
CA THR A 359 -25.27 40.94 30.92
C THR A 359 -24.86 41.89 29.79
N LEU A 360 -25.46 41.73 28.60
CA LEU A 360 -25.24 42.58 27.43
C LEU A 360 -26.56 43.02 26.81
N ALA A 361 -26.57 44.24 26.25
CA ALA A 361 -27.72 44.77 25.54
C ALA A 361 -28.03 43.92 24.28
N PRO A 362 -29.31 43.81 23.86
CA PRO A 362 -29.70 42.99 22.71
C PRO A 362 -28.96 43.32 21.42
N THR A 363 -28.69 44.61 21.16
CA THR A 363 -27.98 45.08 19.97
C THR A 363 -26.51 44.65 19.97
N THR A 364 -25.84 44.72 21.12
CA THR A 364 -24.44 44.29 21.29
C THR A 364 -24.32 42.78 21.14
N SER A 365 -25.21 42.02 21.77
CA SER A 365 -25.25 40.55 21.64
C SER A 365 -25.55 40.12 20.20
N ALA A 366 -26.48 40.77 19.51
CA ALA A 366 -26.76 40.50 18.09
C ALA A 366 -25.52 40.74 17.21
N LEU A 367 -24.82 41.86 17.41
CA LEU A 367 -23.59 42.18 16.66
C LEU A 367 -22.49 41.13 16.88
N ILE A 368 -22.24 40.74 18.13
CA ILE A 368 -21.24 39.70 18.47
C ILE A 368 -21.63 38.37 17.82
N GLY A 369 -22.91 37.98 17.90
CA GLY A 369 -23.43 36.77 17.27
C GLY A 369 -23.23 36.77 15.75
N SER A 370 -23.56 37.88 15.08
CA SER A 370 -23.39 38.01 13.63
C SER A 370 -21.92 37.97 13.19
N ILE A 371 -21.02 38.67 13.89
CA ILE A 371 -19.58 38.64 13.60
C ILE A 371 -19.03 37.22 13.80
N SER A 372 -19.44 36.55 14.88
CA SER A 372 -19.00 35.19 15.20
C SER A 372 -19.49 34.18 14.14
N LEU A 373 -20.71 34.33 13.64
CA LEU A 373 -21.24 33.53 12.54
C LEU A 373 -20.47 33.76 11.24
N PHE A 374 -20.22 35.02 10.87
CA PHE A 374 -19.44 35.33 9.68
C PHE A 374 -18.03 34.74 9.77
N PHE A 375 -17.37 34.92 10.92
CA PHE A 375 -16.05 34.34 11.16
C PHE A 375 -16.06 32.82 11.05
N ALA A 376 -17.05 32.14 11.65
CA ALA A 376 -17.21 30.69 11.57
C ALA A 376 -17.30 30.19 10.11
N ILE A 377 -18.14 30.85 9.30
CA ILE A 377 -18.37 30.50 7.89
C ILE A 377 -17.11 30.78 7.07
N ALA A 378 -16.53 31.98 7.17
CA ALA A 378 -15.35 32.37 6.41
C ALA A 378 -14.16 31.47 6.72
N SER A 379 -13.94 31.16 8.01
CA SER A 379 -12.86 30.30 8.46
C SER A 379 -13.02 28.85 7.94
N ASN A 380 -14.24 28.31 7.95
CA ASN A 380 -14.50 26.98 7.39
C ASN A 380 -14.42 26.95 5.86
N GLN A 381 -14.79 28.03 5.16
CA GLN A 381 -14.60 28.13 3.72
C GLN A 381 -13.11 28.19 3.35
N LEU A 382 -12.32 29.02 4.04
CA LEU A 382 -10.87 29.09 3.84
C LEU A 382 -10.18 27.75 4.11
N TYR A 383 -10.63 27.02 5.13
CA TYR A 383 -10.13 25.67 5.44
C TYR A 383 -10.26 24.72 4.25
N TRP A 384 -11.44 24.66 3.62
CA TRP A 384 -11.69 23.75 2.50
C TRP A 384 -11.14 24.28 1.16
N ALA A 385 -11.19 25.59 0.93
CA ALA A 385 -10.69 26.19 -0.31
C ALA A 385 -9.17 26.12 -0.45
N LYS A 386 -8.45 25.92 0.65
CA LYS A 386 -6.99 25.80 0.68
C LYS A 386 -6.50 24.38 0.98
N ASP A 387 -7.39 23.39 1.02
CA ASP A 387 -7.01 21.99 1.07
C ASP A 387 -6.12 21.68 -0.13
N PRO A 388 -4.88 21.19 0.07
CA PRO A 388 -4.02 20.83 -1.04
C PRO A 388 -4.67 19.78 -1.93
N ASP A 389 -4.46 19.93 -3.24
CA ASP A 389 -4.91 18.95 -4.21
C ASP A 389 -4.33 17.56 -3.92
N PRO A 390 -5.06 16.49 -4.26
CA PRO A 390 -4.66 15.12 -3.95
C PRO A 390 -3.51 14.57 -4.82
N TYR A 391 -2.92 15.38 -5.70
CA TYR A 391 -1.89 15.00 -6.67
C TYR A 391 -0.63 15.88 -6.52
#